data_AF-A0A842NML7-F1
#
_entry.id   AF-A0A842NML7-F1
#
_cell.length_a   1.000
_cell.length_b   1.000
_cell.length_c   1.000
_cell.angle_alpha   90.00
_cell.angle_beta   90.00
_cell.angle_gamma   90.00
#
_symmetry.space_group_name_H-M   'P 1'
#
loop_
_entity.id
_entity.type
_entity.pdbx_description
1 polymer ?
#
loop_
_entity_poly.entity_id
_entity_poly.type
_entity_poly.pdbx_seq_one_letter_code
_entity_poly.pdbx_strand_id
1 'polypeptide(L)'
;MGFSKSFPRTIEGSNYPVWEEVKLTEKEEKEQEGYCRVENISLMKECVDDAKGIMKEKGLKNFQTDLINMAISLFEKRASHSVYWKENKAKEKFDELF
;
A
#
# COMPACT_ATOMS: atom_id res chain seq x y z
N MET A 1 -16.72 9.33 -8.75
CA MET A 1 -15.63 10.31 -8.95
C MET A 1 -14.34 9.54 -8.82
N GLY A 2 -13.62 9.30 -9.91
CA GLY A 2 -12.44 8.43 -9.92
C GLY A 2 -11.19 9.14 -9.37
N PHE A 3 -10.30 8.37 -8.74
CA PHE A 3 -9.00 8.82 -8.28
C PHE A 3 -8.18 9.41 -9.43
N SER A 4 -7.63 10.60 -9.21
CA SER A 4 -6.72 11.25 -10.15
C SER A 4 -5.44 11.71 -9.46
N LYS A 5 -4.32 11.59 -10.16
CA LYS A 5 -3.02 12.09 -9.71
C LYS A 5 -2.23 12.64 -10.88
N SER A 6 -1.52 13.75 -10.65
CA SER A 6 -0.68 14.39 -11.66
C SER A 6 0.76 13.90 -11.55
N PHE A 7 1.37 13.56 -12.69
CA PHE A 7 2.76 13.15 -12.79
C PHE A 7 3.55 14.12 -13.69
N PRO A 8 4.82 14.44 -13.35
CA PRO A 8 5.64 15.32 -14.15
C PRO A 8 6.26 14.58 -15.34
N ARG A 9 6.07 15.09 -16.55
CA ARG A 9 6.72 14.63 -17.78
C ARG A 9 7.90 15.53 -18.14
N THR A 10 9.07 14.92 -18.38
CA THR A 10 10.24 15.64 -18.91
C THR A 10 10.18 15.63 -20.42
N ILE A 11 10.28 16.82 -21.05
CA ILE A 11 10.31 16.97 -22.51
C ILE A 11 11.72 17.43 -22.89
N GLU A 12 12.34 16.78 -23.87
CA GLU A 12 13.64 17.20 -24.40
C GLU A 12 13.54 18.63 -24.96
N GLY A 13 14.24 19.58 -24.32
CA GLY A 13 14.28 20.99 -24.72
C GLY A 13 13.50 21.96 -23.82
N SER A 14 12.73 21.48 -22.82
CA SER A 14 12.11 22.32 -21.79
C SER A 14 12.80 22.15 -20.44
N ASN A 15 13.11 23.25 -19.75
CA ASN A 15 13.65 23.23 -18.39
C ASN A 15 12.55 22.98 -17.33
N TYR A 16 11.26 23.05 -17.72
CA TYR A 16 10.11 22.85 -16.84
C TYR A 16 9.32 21.58 -17.20
N PRO A 17 8.98 20.73 -16.22
CA PRO A 17 8.17 19.54 -16.45
C PRO A 17 6.72 19.91 -16.77
N VAL A 18 6.13 19.21 -17.74
CA VAL A 18 4.69 19.31 -18.04
C VAL A 18 3.96 18.33 -17.14
N TRP A 19 2.99 18.80 -16.37
CA TRP A 19 2.21 17.97 -15.46
C TRP A 19 1.02 17.37 -16.18
N GLU A 20 0.95 16.03 -16.24
CA GLU A 20 -0.16 15.30 -16.86
C GLU A 20 -1.02 14.66 -15.77
N GLU A 21 -2.33 14.87 -15.84
CA GLU A 21 -3.29 14.29 -14.90
C GLU A 21 -3.75 12.92 -15.39
N VAL A 22 -3.43 11.86 -14.64
CA VAL A 22 -3.90 10.50 -14.92
C VAL A 22 -5.08 10.17 -14.05
N LYS A 23 -6.17 9.70 -14.68
CA LYS A 23 -7.41 9.29 -14.02
C LYS A 23 -7.59 7.78 -14.08
N LEU A 24 -7.91 7.19 -12.94
CA LEU A 24 -8.37 5.80 -12.85
C LEU A 24 -9.88 5.73 -13.08
N THR A 25 -10.29 4.69 -13.78
CA THR A 25 -11.70 4.32 -13.93
C THR A 25 -12.20 3.61 -12.68
N GLU A 26 -13.51 3.64 -12.42
CA GLU A 26 -14.11 2.99 -11.25
C GLU A 26 -13.85 1.48 -11.18
N LYS A 27 -13.61 0.83 -12.33
CA LYS A 27 -13.22 -0.59 -12.39
C LYS A 27 -11.82 -0.81 -11.84
N GLU A 28 -10.84 -0.03 -12.33
CA GLU A 28 -9.45 -0.09 -11.87
C GLU A 28 -9.36 0.23 -10.37
N GLU A 29 -10.16 1.19 -9.88
CA GLU A 29 -10.20 1.49 -8.44
C GLU A 29 -10.68 0.33 -7.59
N LYS A 30 -11.77 -0.34 -8.00
CA LYS A 30 -12.30 -1.51 -7.28
C LYS A 30 -11.32 -2.67 -7.28
N GLU A 31 -10.60 -2.88 -8.38
CA GLU A 31 -9.55 -3.89 -8.47
C GLU A 31 -8.43 -3.58 -7.47
N GLN A 32 -7.91 -2.35 -7.46
CA GLN A 32 -6.85 -1.93 -6.53
C GLN A 32 -7.29 -1.96 -5.07
N GLU A 33 -8.54 -1.63 -4.76
CA GLU A 33 -9.10 -1.81 -3.42
C GLU A 33 -9.19 -3.28 -3.01
N GLY A 34 -9.56 -4.15 -3.96
CA GLY A 34 -9.54 -5.60 -3.78
C GLY A 34 -8.14 -6.13 -3.46
N TYR A 35 -7.14 -5.73 -4.27
CA TYR A 35 -5.74 -6.10 -4.05
C TYR A 35 -5.23 -5.61 -2.69
N CYS A 36 -5.46 -4.34 -2.36
CA CYS A 36 -5.10 -3.78 -1.06
C CYS A 36 -5.69 -4.58 0.10
N ARG A 37 -6.96 -5.02 -0.01
CA ARG A 37 -7.60 -5.81 1.03
C ARG A 37 -6.96 -7.19 1.18
N VAL A 38 -6.68 -7.88 0.08
CA VAL A 38 -6.05 -9.21 0.10
C VAL A 38 -4.64 -9.12 0.71
N GLU A 39 -3.86 -8.13 0.26
CA GLU A 39 -2.49 -7.92 0.74
C GLU A 39 -2.46 -7.59 2.24
N ASN A 40 -3.33 -6.69 2.69
CA ASN A 40 -3.41 -6.33 4.10
C ASN A 40 -3.82 -7.52 4.99
N ILE A 41 -4.67 -8.42 4.49
CA ILE A 41 -4.99 -9.66 5.21
C ILE A 41 -3.76 -10.58 5.30
N SER A 42 -2.97 -10.68 4.24
CA SER A 42 -1.72 -11.46 4.25
C SER A 42 -0.71 -10.88 5.25
N LEU A 43 -0.47 -9.56 5.17
CA LEU A 43 0.43 -8.84 6.08
C LEU A 43 0.02 -8.99 7.54
N MET A 44 -1.28 -8.94 7.84
CA MET A 44 -1.76 -9.15 9.21
C MET A 44 -1.44 -10.56 9.72
N LYS A 45 -1.56 -11.59 8.88
CA LYS A 45 -1.19 -12.98 9.27
C LYS A 45 0.31 -13.08 9.56
N GLU A 46 1.14 -12.51 8.71
CA GLU A 46 2.60 -12.46 8.91
C GLU A 46 2.96 -11.72 10.20
N CYS A 47 2.32 -10.58 10.47
CA CYS A 47 2.55 -9.82 11.71
C CYS A 47 2.15 -10.60 12.96
N VAL A 48 1.09 -11.41 12.88
CA VAL A 48 0.68 -12.31 13.98
C VAL A 48 1.71 -13.40 14.23
N ASP A 49 2.29 -13.98 13.17
CA ASP A 49 3.31 -15.02 13.30
C ASP A 49 4.67 -14.45 13.76
N ASP A 50 5.04 -13.26 13.29
CA ASP A 50 6.20 -12.50 13.79
C ASP A 50 6.05 -12.17 15.28
N ALA A 51 4.88 -11.67 15.69
CA ALA A 51 4.59 -11.39 17.10
C ALA A 51 4.73 -12.65 17.98
N LYS A 52 4.22 -13.80 17.51
CA LYS A 52 4.43 -15.09 18.20
C LYS A 52 5.91 -15.45 18.32
N GLY A 53 6.69 -15.23 17.26
CA GLY A 53 8.13 -15.46 17.26
C GLY A 53 8.84 -14.65 18.33
N ILE A 54 8.56 -13.34 18.37
CA ILE A 54 9.14 -12.40 19.34
C ILE A 54 8.78 -12.79 20.78
N MET A 55 7.51 -13.14 21.03
CA MET A 55 7.08 -13.54 22.38
C MET A 55 7.78 -14.81 22.86
N LYS A 56 7.97 -15.79 21.98
CA LYS A 56 8.70 -17.03 22.31
C LYS A 56 10.18 -16.76 22.57
N GLU A 57 10.84 -15.98 21.71
CA GLU A 57 12.27 -15.67 21.84
C GLU A 57 12.56 -14.89 23.13
N LYS A 58 11.68 -13.95 23.50
CA LYS A 58 11.85 -13.14 24.71
C LYS A 58 11.28 -13.79 25.97
N GLY A 59 10.73 -15.01 25.88
CA GLY A 59 10.15 -15.71 27.02
C GLY A 59 8.96 -14.98 27.67
N LEU A 60 8.23 -14.19 26.88
CA LEU A 60 7.08 -13.43 27.37
C LEU A 60 5.90 -14.35 27.65
N LYS A 61 5.05 -13.97 28.60
CA LYS A 61 3.82 -14.72 28.90
C LYS A 61 2.87 -14.67 27.70
N ASN A 62 2.27 -15.80 27.36
CA ASN A 62 1.40 -15.96 26.20
C ASN A 62 0.00 -15.37 26.44
N PHE A 63 -0.10 -14.06 26.62
CA PHE A 63 -1.39 -13.37 26.63
C PHE A 63 -1.84 -13.06 25.20
N GLN A 64 -3.06 -13.46 24.86
CA GLN A 64 -3.62 -13.21 23.53
C GLN A 64 -3.75 -11.72 23.22
N THR A 65 -4.07 -10.90 24.21
CA THR A 65 -4.20 -9.45 24.07
C THR A 65 -2.88 -8.79 23.66
N ASP A 66 -1.77 -9.16 24.31
CA ASP A 66 -0.45 -8.58 24.04
C ASP A 66 0.10 -8.99 22.68
N LEU A 67 -0.16 -10.24 22.29
CA LEU A 67 0.18 -10.77 20.97
C LEU A 67 -0.54 -9.97 19.87
N ILE A 68 -1.85 -9.75 20.03
CA ILE A 68 -2.64 -8.99 19.07
C ILE A 68 -2.19 -7.53 19.03
N ASN A 69 -1.92 -6.90 20.17
CA ASN A 69 -1.43 -5.51 20.22
C ASN A 69 -0.06 -5.35 19.53
N MET A 70 0.84 -6.33 19.70
CA MET A 70 2.13 -6.35 19.02
C MET A 70 1.95 -6.55 17.51
N ALA A 71 1.09 -7.48 17.09
CA ALA A 71 0.77 -7.70 15.69
C ALA A 71 0.15 -6.45 15.04
N ILE A 72 -0.75 -5.75 15.73
CA ILE A 72 -1.32 -4.46 15.28
C ILE A 72 -0.21 -3.42 15.12
N SER A 73 0.69 -3.30 16.09
CA SER A 73 1.80 -2.34 16.04
C SER A 73 2.74 -2.59 14.85
N LEU A 74 3.01 -3.86 14.55
CA LEU A 74 3.79 -4.26 13.38
C LEU A 74 3.03 -3.99 12.07
N PHE A 75 1.74 -4.31 12.07
CA PHE A 75 0.86 -4.10 10.93
C PHE A 75 0.75 -2.63 10.56
N GLU A 76 0.54 -1.72 11.52
CA GLU A 76 0.46 -0.28 11.27
C GLU A 76 1.73 0.31 10.63
N LYS A 77 2.89 -0.30 10.85
CA LYS A 77 4.16 0.12 10.23
C LYS A 77 4.41 -0.47 8.86
N ARG A 78 3.75 -1.59 8.52
CA ARG A 78 3.94 -2.32 7.26
C ARG A 78 2.79 -2.14 6.27
N ALA A 79 1.57 -1.95 6.76
CA ALA A 79 0.37 -1.88 5.94
C ALA A 79 0.38 -0.62 5.07
N SER A 80 0.07 -0.81 3.79
CA SER A 80 -0.07 0.27 2.83
C SER A 80 -1.55 0.62 2.64
N HIS A 81 -1.84 1.91 2.53
CA HIS A 81 -3.22 2.38 2.34
C HIS A 81 -3.70 2.10 0.91
N SER A 82 -5.02 1.95 0.69
CA SER A 82 -5.60 1.77 -0.65
C SER A 82 -5.22 2.87 -1.64
N VAL A 83 -4.98 4.08 -1.13
CA VAL A 83 -4.48 5.23 -1.90
C VAL A 83 -3.11 4.93 -2.52
N TYR A 84 -2.19 4.27 -1.81
CA TYR A 84 -0.87 3.93 -2.35
C TYR A 84 -0.99 3.02 -3.59
N TRP A 85 -1.86 2.00 -3.52
CA TRP A 85 -2.10 1.08 -4.62
C TRP A 85 -2.73 1.78 -5.83
N LYS A 86 -3.69 2.68 -5.59
CA LYS A 86 -4.28 3.53 -6.64
C LYS A 86 -3.24 4.45 -7.27
N GLU A 87 -2.38 5.08 -6.47
CA GLU A 87 -1.29 5.92 -6.99
C GLU A 87 -0.28 5.14 -7.82
N ASN A 88 0.10 3.95 -7.37
CA ASN A 88 1.02 3.10 -8.10
C ASN A 88 0.43 2.67 -9.45
N LYS A 89 -0.87 2.33 -9.48
CA LYS A 89 -1.56 2.01 -10.74
C LYS A 89 -1.69 3.21 -11.68
N ALA A 90 -1.94 4.40 -11.13
CA ALA A 90 -1.96 5.63 -11.92
C ALA A 90 -0.57 5.96 -12.49
N LYS A 91 0.50 5.63 -11.75
CA LYS A 91 1.88 5.78 -12.21
C LYS A 91 2.23 4.78 -13.32
N GLU A 92 1.88 3.50 -13.18
CA GLU A 92 2.05 2.50 -14.24
C GLU A 92 1.39 2.96 -15.55
N LYS A 93 0.17 3.50 -15.45
CA LYS A 93 -0.56 4.03 -16.60
C LYS A 93 0.09 5.27 -17.21
N PHE A 94 0.73 6.11 -16.39
CA PHE A 94 1.53 7.23 -16.88
C PHE A 94 2.76 6.73 -17.65
N ASP A 95 3.49 5.77 -17.09
CA ASP A 95 4.71 5.19 -17.68
C ASP A 95 4.40 4.36 -18.96
N GLU A 96 3.19 3.82 -19.12
CA GLU A 96 2.76 3.15 -20.37
C GLU A 96 2.40 4.14 -21.50
N LEU A 97 1.95 5.35 -21.13
CA LEU A 97 1.48 6.37 -22.08
C LEU A 97 2.62 7.26 -22.60
N PHE A 98 3.76 7.32 -21.90
CA PHE A 98 4.85 8.26 -22.17
C PHE A 98 6.23 7.63 -22.05
#